data_AF-A0A285TQF8-F1
#
_entry.id   AF-A0A285TQF8-F1
#
_cell.length_a   1.000
_cell.length_b   1.000
_cell.length_c   1.000
_cell.angle_alpha   90.00
_cell.angle_beta   90.00
_cell.angle_gamma   90.00
#
_symmetry.space_group_name_H-M   'P 1'
#
loop_
_entity.id
_entity.type
_entity.pdbx_description
1 polymer ?
#
loop_
_entity_poly.entity_id
_entity_poly.type
_entity_poly.pdbx_seq_one_letter_code
_entity_poly.pdbx_strand_id
1 'polypeptide(L)'
;MDENLELETVVKGKGKHYAPNKFLNKMKTYGLNLGFRALHGVATLFSALKSPDLPKEQKLLIIGVLGYFILPIDLIADFLPTVGLADDAVVIFKALSVIYSSITDEMKEEGHELLKKMFGDKYMPNIEYEI
;
A
#
# COMPACT_ATOMS: atom_id res chain seq x y z
N MET A 1 -12.87 9.99 28.98
CA MET A 1 -11.89 11.08 29.17
C MET A 1 -11.29 11.34 27.81
N ASP A 2 -11.28 12.58 27.33
CA ASP A 2 -10.91 12.91 25.95
C ASP A 2 -9.39 12.73 25.77
N GLU A 3 -8.96 11.84 24.89
CA GLU A 3 -7.54 11.48 24.65
C GLU A 3 -6.71 12.73 24.23
N ASN A 4 -7.39 13.69 23.60
CA ASN A 4 -6.85 15.01 23.26
C ASN A 4 -6.46 15.85 24.49
N LEU A 5 -7.20 15.71 25.59
CA LEU A 5 -6.96 16.46 26.83
C LEU A 5 -5.68 15.97 27.53
N GLU A 6 -5.40 14.66 27.50
CA GLU A 6 -4.17 14.10 28.06
C GLU A 6 -2.94 14.55 27.26
N LEU A 7 -3.00 14.50 25.93
CA LEU A 7 -1.91 14.91 25.04
C LEU A 7 -1.58 16.41 25.15
N GLU A 8 -2.58 17.28 25.29
CA GLU A 8 -2.35 18.72 25.49
C GLU A 8 -1.64 19.03 26.81
N THR A 9 -1.93 18.29 27.88
CA THR A 9 -1.28 18.49 29.19
C THR A 9 0.20 18.06 29.18
N VAL A 10 0.56 17.02 28.41
CA VAL A 10 1.95 16.54 28.25
C VAL A 10 2.81 17.52 27.43
N VAL A 11 2.20 18.22 26.48
CA VAL A 11 2.90 19.11 25.53
C VAL A 11 3.14 20.52 26.09
N LYS A 12 2.37 20.94 27.10
CA LYS A 12 2.33 22.32 27.63
C LYS A 12 3.67 22.90 28.11
N GLY A 13 4.73 22.09 28.23
CA GLY A 13 6.07 22.49 28.67
C GLY A 13 7.18 22.50 27.59
N LYS A 14 6.93 22.09 26.33
CA LYS A 14 7.97 21.97 25.30
C LYS A 14 7.61 22.71 24.01
N GLY A 15 8.07 23.96 23.87
CA GLY A 15 8.22 24.67 22.59
C GLY A 15 6.93 25.01 21.81
N LYS A 16 6.78 26.28 21.42
CA LYS A 16 5.58 26.90 20.82
C LYS A 16 5.07 26.35 19.45
N HIS A 17 5.49 25.17 18.99
CA HIS A 17 5.20 24.70 17.63
C HIS A 17 4.55 23.32 17.49
N TYR A 18 4.34 22.56 18.59
CA TYR A 18 3.67 21.26 18.52
C TYR A 18 2.20 21.37 18.92
N ALA A 19 1.29 21.08 17.99
CA ALA A 19 -0.15 20.99 18.25
C ALA A 19 -0.60 19.54 17.96
N PRO A 20 -0.95 18.74 18.99
CA PRO A 20 -1.39 17.35 18.85
C PRO A 20 -2.46 17.15 17.79
N ASN A 21 -3.46 18.04 17.74
CA ASN A 21 -4.53 18.00 16.75
C ASN A 21 -4.02 18.15 15.31
N LYS A 22 -3.01 18.98 15.08
CA LYS A 22 -2.38 19.13 13.75
C LYS A 22 -1.59 17.88 13.37
N PHE A 23 -0.91 17.26 14.34
CA PHE A 23 -0.18 16.01 14.13
C PHE A 23 -1.12 14.85 13.81
N LEU A 24 -2.16 14.64 14.60
CA LEU A 24 -3.16 13.58 14.39
C LEU A 24 -3.88 13.75 13.04
N ASN A 25 -4.21 14.99 12.67
CA ASN A 25 -4.82 15.27 11.37
C ASN A 25 -3.86 14.97 10.21
N LYS A 26 -2.58 15.35 10.32
CA LYS A 26 -1.55 14.97 9.34
C LYS A 26 -1.41 13.45 9.25
N MET A 27 -1.28 12.76 10.37
CA MET A 27 -1.17 11.29 10.42
C MET A 27 -2.37 10.63 9.73
N LYS A 28 -3.59 11.09 10.01
CA LYS A 28 -4.80 10.59 9.36
C LYS A 28 -4.76 10.81 7.85
N THR A 29 -4.46 12.02 7.39
CA THR A 29 -4.40 12.33 5.95
C THR A 29 -3.29 11.55 5.24
N TYR A 30 -2.04 11.63 5.74
CA TYR A 30 -0.92 10.93 5.13
C TYR A 30 -1.07 9.40 5.21
N GLY A 31 -1.52 8.87 6.34
CA GLY A 31 -1.76 7.43 6.51
C GLY A 31 -2.84 6.90 5.56
N LEU A 32 -3.95 7.62 5.41
CA LEU A 32 -4.98 7.28 4.42
C LEU A 32 -4.44 7.35 2.99
N ASN A 33 -3.66 8.39 2.65
CA ASN A 33 -3.06 8.52 1.33
C ASN A 33 -2.07 7.39 1.01
N LEU A 34 -1.23 7.00 1.97
CA LEU A 34 -0.32 5.87 1.82
C LEU A 34 -1.07 4.56 1.67
N GLY A 35 -2.12 4.35 2.46
CA GLY A 35 -3.01 3.19 2.33
C GLY A 35 -3.63 3.10 0.94
N PHE A 36 -4.18 4.20 0.43
CA PHE A 36 -4.75 4.24 -0.92
C PHE A 36 -3.72 4.07 -2.03
N ARG A 37 -2.48 4.56 -1.87
CA ARG A 37 -1.37 4.28 -2.80
C ARG A 37 -1.04 2.79 -2.84
N ALA A 38 -0.92 2.15 -1.69
CA ALA A 38 -0.66 0.72 -1.60
C ALA A 38 -1.81 -0.09 -2.24
N LEU A 39 -3.06 0.25 -1.91
CA LEU A 39 -4.23 -0.36 -2.52
C LEU A 39 -4.27 -0.15 -4.04
N HIS A 40 -3.85 1.02 -4.53
CA HIS A 40 -3.83 1.31 -5.97
C HIS A 40 -2.80 0.43 -6.68
N GLY A 41 -1.61 0.23 -6.10
CA GLY A 41 -0.63 -0.70 -6.64
C GLY A 41 -1.17 -2.14 -6.69
N VAL A 42 -1.81 -2.61 -5.63
CA VAL A 42 -2.44 -3.94 -5.57
C VAL A 42 -3.56 -4.07 -6.61
N ALA A 43 -4.42 -3.07 -6.73
CA ALA A 43 -5.50 -3.02 -7.71
C ALA A 43 -4.96 -3.01 -9.15
N THR A 44 -3.89 -2.26 -9.41
CA THR A 44 -3.20 -2.21 -10.70
C THR A 44 -2.66 -3.59 -11.08
N LEU A 45 -1.97 -4.25 -10.14
CA LEU A 45 -1.45 -5.62 -10.34
C LEU A 45 -2.58 -6.61 -10.61
N PHE A 46 -3.70 -6.50 -9.87
CA PHE A 46 -4.88 -7.32 -10.11
C PHE A 46 -5.48 -7.08 -11.51
N SER A 47 -5.56 -5.84 -11.97
CA SER A 47 -5.99 -5.50 -13.34
C SER A 47 -5.03 -6.07 -14.39
N ALA A 48 -3.71 -6.01 -14.14
CA ALA A 48 -2.69 -6.53 -15.05
C ALA A 48 -2.83 -8.04 -15.34
N LEU A 49 -3.38 -8.84 -14.40
CA LEU A 49 -3.64 -10.27 -14.63
C LEU A 49 -4.59 -10.54 -15.81
N LYS A 50 -5.49 -9.59 -16.11
CA LYS A 50 -6.44 -9.70 -17.22
C LYS A 50 -5.78 -9.49 -18.58
N SER A 51 -4.63 -8.82 -18.63
CA SER A 51 -3.97 -8.49 -19.89
C SER A 51 -3.55 -9.78 -20.63
N PRO A 52 -3.93 -9.94 -21.91
CA PRO A 52 -3.52 -11.09 -22.71
C PRO A 52 -2.02 -11.05 -23.04
N ASP A 53 -1.43 -9.87 -23.09
CA ASP A 53 -0.04 -9.64 -23.51
C ASP A 53 0.98 -9.87 -22.39
N LEU A 54 0.50 -10.02 -21.15
CA LEU A 54 1.36 -10.25 -20.01
C LEU A 54 1.89 -11.70 -20.00
N PRO A 55 3.22 -11.92 -19.99
CA PRO A 55 3.83 -13.25 -19.90
C PRO A 55 3.32 -14.06 -18.70
N LYS A 56 3.25 -15.38 -18.86
CA LYS A 56 2.73 -16.29 -17.82
C LYS A 56 3.56 -16.22 -16.54
N GLU A 57 4.87 -16.06 -16.68
CA GLU A 57 5.82 -15.91 -15.58
C GLU A 57 5.52 -14.65 -14.76
N GLN A 58 5.23 -13.53 -15.43
CA GLN A 58 4.86 -12.27 -14.78
C GLN A 58 3.48 -12.37 -14.10
N LYS A 59 2.50 -13.04 -14.73
CA LYS A 59 1.21 -13.34 -14.08
C LYS A 59 1.39 -14.15 -12.79
N LEU A 60 2.25 -15.16 -12.83
CA LEU A 60 2.55 -15.99 -11.66
C LEU A 60 3.20 -15.19 -10.54
N LEU A 61 4.15 -14.30 -10.88
CA LEU A 61 4.75 -13.38 -9.91
C LEU A 61 3.72 -12.44 -9.28
N ILE A 62 2.82 -11.85 -10.09
CA ILE A 62 1.73 -11.02 -9.59
C ILE A 62 0.83 -11.79 -8.62
N ILE A 63 0.44 -13.02 -8.98
CA ILE A 63 -0.36 -13.89 -8.10
C ILE A 63 0.36 -14.12 -6.77
N GLY A 64 1.67 -14.36 -6.79
CA GLY A 64 2.49 -14.50 -5.58
C GLY A 64 2.48 -13.25 -4.70
N VAL A 65 2.71 -12.07 -5.30
CA VAL A 65 2.69 -10.78 -4.58
C VAL A 65 1.30 -10.49 -3.99
N LEU A 66 0.23 -10.73 -4.75
CA LEU A 66 -1.15 -10.55 -4.28
C LEU A 66 -1.51 -11.56 -3.18
N GLY A 67 -1.05 -12.80 -3.29
CA GLY A 67 -1.22 -13.83 -2.27
C GLY A 67 -0.59 -13.42 -0.93
N TYR A 68 0.63 -12.87 -0.98
CA TYR A 68 1.31 -12.32 0.20
C TYR A 68 0.56 -11.12 0.80
N PHE A 69 -0.01 -10.25 -0.04
CA PHE A 69 -0.79 -9.10 0.42
C PHE A 69 -2.05 -9.52 1.20
N ILE A 70 -2.73 -10.59 0.81
CA ILE A 70 -3.97 -11.06 1.44
C ILE A 70 -3.70 -11.85 2.73
N LEU A 71 -2.64 -12.67 2.75
CA LEU A 71 -2.28 -13.52 3.88
C LEU A 71 -0.94 -13.10 4.48
N PRO A 72 -0.87 -11.97 5.21
CA PRO A 72 0.32 -11.61 5.93
C PRO A 72 0.50 -12.59 7.11
N ILE A 73 1.60 -13.36 7.07
CA ILE A 73 2.24 -14.13 8.16
C ILE A 73 2.08 -15.68 8.11
N ASP A 74 0.94 -16.25 7.72
CA ASP A 74 0.74 -17.72 7.92
C ASP A 74 1.50 -18.65 6.95
N LEU A 75 2.11 -18.16 5.86
CA LEU A 75 2.80 -19.00 4.86
C LEU A 75 4.33 -19.02 4.94
N ILE A 76 4.95 -17.98 5.49
CA ILE A 76 6.42 -17.85 5.53
C ILE A 76 7.00 -18.49 6.80
N ALA A 77 6.33 -18.31 7.94
CA ALA A 77 6.78 -18.85 9.23
C ALA A 77 6.77 -20.39 9.27
N ASP A 78 5.84 -21.04 8.56
CA ASP A 78 5.72 -22.51 8.51
C ASP A 78 6.73 -23.18 7.56
N PHE A 79 7.26 -22.46 6.56
CA PHE A 79 8.11 -23.06 5.52
C PHE A 79 9.62 -22.89 5.76
N LEU A 80 10.04 -21.89 6.55
CA LEU A 80 11.45 -21.55 6.74
C LEU A 80 11.76 -21.25 8.23
N PRO A 81 12.05 -22.26 9.07
CA PRO A 81 12.41 -22.05 10.46
C PRO A 81 13.77 -21.36 10.69
N THR A 82 14.42 -20.79 9.64
CA THR A 82 15.83 -20.34 9.73
C THR A 82 16.23 -19.14 8.85
N VAL A 83 15.34 -18.50 8.10
CA VAL A 83 15.71 -17.36 7.22
C VAL A 83 15.10 -16.06 7.70
N GLY A 84 15.92 -15.01 7.80
CA GLY A 84 15.57 -13.72 8.36
C GLY A 84 14.64 -12.90 7.47
N LEU A 85 13.69 -12.21 8.12
CA LEU A 85 12.63 -11.33 7.57
C LEU A 85 13.05 -10.30 6.50
N ALA A 86 14.35 -10.07 6.29
CA ALA A 86 14.87 -9.11 5.31
C ALA A 86 14.88 -9.65 3.86
N ASP A 87 14.91 -10.97 3.66
CA ASP A 87 14.94 -11.56 2.31
C ASP A 87 13.59 -11.39 1.56
N ASP A 88 12.45 -11.37 2.26
CA ASP A 88 11.13 -11.35 1.62
C ASP A 88 10.79 -10.02 0.93
N ALA A 89 11.15 -8.89 1.56
CA ALA A 89 10.92 -7.56 0.97
C ALA A 89 11.77 -7.33 -0.28
N VAL A 90 13.01 -7.83 -0.27
CA VAL A 90 13.91 -7.78 -1.43
C VAL A 90 13.37 -8.65 -2.57
N VAL A 91 12.84 -9.84 -2.26
CA VAL A 91 12.22 -10.72 -3.26
C VAL A 91 10.97 -10.08 -3.86
N ILE A 92 10.08 -9.50 -3.05
CA ILE A 92 8.90 -8.78 -3.54
C ILE A 92 9.32 -7.59 -4.40
N PHE A 93 10.26 -6.77 -3.93
CA PHE A 93 10.76 -5.64 -4.70
C PHE A 93 11.36 -6.06 -6.04
N LYS A 94 12.15 -7.15 -6.06
CA LYS A 94 12.70 -7.73 -7.28
C LYS A 94 11.60 -8.23 -8.22
N ALA A 95 10.59 -8.92 -7.70
CA ALA A 95 9.45 -9.36 -8.51
C ALA A 95 8.70 -8.17 -9.13
N LEU A 96 8.43 -7.12 -8.34
CA LEU A 96 7.82 -5.87 -8.81
C LEU A 96 8.68 -5.20 -9.89
N SER A 97 10.00 -5.18 -9.75
CA SER A 97 10.90 -4.60 -10.76
C SER A 97 10.81 -5.30 -12.13
N VAL A 98 10.56 -6.62 -12.15
CA VAL A 98 10.38 -7.40 -13.38
C VAL A 98 9.04 -7.10 -14.04
N ILE A 99 8.01 -6.80 -13.25
CA ILE A 99 6.66 -6.52 -13.73
C ILE A 99 6.53 -5.04 -14.16
N TYR A 100 7.33 -4.14 -13.59
CA TYR A 100 7.21 -2.69 -13.77
C TYR A 100 7.12 -2.26 -15.23
N SER A 101 7.97 -2.82 -16.11
CA SER A 101 7.97 -2.49 -17.54
C SER A 101 6.73 -2.96 -18.30
N SER A 102 5.95 -3.87 -17.71
CA SER A 102 4.72 -4.42 -18.30
C SER A 102 3.46 -3.75 -17.76
N ILE A 103 3.57 -2.89 -16.74
CA ILE A 103 2.44 -2.13 -16.22
C ILE A 103 2.15 -0.97 -17.17
N THR A 104 0.96 -0.99 -17.76
CA THR A 104 0.47 0.08 -18.62
C THR A 104 -0.36 1.10 -17.84
N ASP A 105 -0.52 2.30 -18.40
CA ASP A 105 -1.40 3.31 -17.80
C ASP A 105 -2.86 2.86 -17.77
N GLU A 106 -3.29 2.04 -18.73
CA GLU A 106 -4.61 1.41 -18.73
C GLU A 106 -4.82 0.48 -17.53
N MET A 107 -3.82 -0.33 -17.16
CA MET A 107 -3.90 -1.18 -15.97
C MET A 107 -3.99 -0.35 -14.68
N LYS A 108 -3.26 0.77 -14.62
CA LYS A 108 -3.33 1.72 -13.51
C LYS A 108 -4.73 2.34 -13.42
N GLU A 109 -5.27 2.81 -14.54
CA GLU A 109 -6.60 3.40 -14.60
C GLU A 109 -7.70 2.40 -14.22
N GLU A 110 -7.61 1.15 -14.68
CA GLU A 110 -8.52 0.10 -14.21
C GLU A 110 -8.43 -0.11 -12.69
N GLY A 111 -7.22 -0.06 -12.13
CA GLY A 111 -6.99 -0.12 -10.70
C GLY A 111 -7.62 1.07 -9.95
N HIS A 112 -7.48 2.28 -10.50
CA HIS A 112 -8.12 3.49 -10.02
C HIS A 112 -9.64 3.35 -9.96
N GLU A 113 -10.26 2.98 -11.09
CA GLU A 113 -11.71 2.85 -11.19
C GLU A 113 -12.27 1.76 -10.27
N LEU A 114 -11.52 0.66 -10.08
CA LEU A 114 -11.88 -0.40 -9.14
C LEU A 114 -11.91 0.12 -7.69
N LEU A 115 -10.92 0.90 -7.26
CA LEU A 115 -10.90 1.51 -5.92
C LEU A 115 -11.96 2.60 -5.75
N LYS A 116 -12.15 3.43 -6.76
CA LYS A 116 -13.20 4.46 -6.78
C LYS A 116 -14.58 3.84 -6.64
N LYS A 117 -14.85 2.72 -7.32
CA LYS A 117 -16.09 1.95 -7.17
C LYS A 117 -16.26 1.39 -5.75
N MET A 118 -15.19 0.95 -5.10
CA MET A 118 -15.25 0.35 -3.76
C MET A 118 -15.37 1.38 -2.63
N PHE A 119 -14.65 2.50 -2.74
CA PHE A 119 -14.48 3.46 -1.64
C PHE A 119 -15.15 4.82 -1.89
N GLY A 120 -15.64 5.06 -3.11
CA GLY A 120 -16.33 6.30 -3.49
C GLY A 120 -15.49 7.54 -3.17
N ASP A 121 -16.14 8.56 -2.62
CA ASP A 121 -15.52 9.85 -2.27
C ASP A 121 -14.40 9.75 -1.22
N LYS A 122 -14.28 8.61 -0.52
CA LYS A 122 -13.18 8.39 0.43
C LYS A 122 -11.86 8.13 -0.28
N TYR A 123 -11.90 7.59 -1.50
CA TYR A 123 -10.70 7.38 -2.30
C TYR A 123 -10.27 8.70 -2.92
N MET A 124 -9.04 9.12 -2.62
CA MET A 124 -8.53 10.44 -2.97
C MET A 124 -7.81 10.40 -4.33
N PRO A 125 -8.38 10.97 -5.41
CA PRO A 125 -7.81 10.92 -6.77
C PRO A 125 -6.63 11.88 -7.00
N ASN A 126 -6.32 12.79 -6.06
CA ASN A 126 -5.25 13.79 -6.18
C ASN A 126 -3.84 13.23 -5.99
N ILE A 127 -3.65 11.95 -6.24
CA ILE A 127 -2.36 11.29 -6.18
C ILE A 127 -1.98 11.04 -7.62
N GLU A 128 -1.15 11.91 -8.21
CA GLU A 128 -0.49 11.60 -9.48
C GLU A 128 0.12 10.20 -9.38
N TYR A 129 -0.28 9.31 -10.30
CA TYR A 129 0.02 7.87 -10.25
C TYR A 129 1.47 7.58 -10.64
N GLU A 130 2.41 8.13 -9.88
CA GLU A 130 3.80 7.70 -9.88
C GLU A 130 3.91 6.51 -8.92
N ILE A 131 3.93 5.31 -9.51
CA ILE A 131 4.44 4.10 -8.88
C ILE A 131 5.91 3.97 -9.27
#